data_AF-A0A2K8KHR9-F1
#
_entry.id   AF-A0A2K8KHR9-F1
#
_cell.length_a   1.000
_cell.length_b   1.000
_cell.length_c   1.000
_cell.angle_alpha   90.00
_cell.angle_beta   90.00
_cell.angle_gamma   90.00
#
_symmetry.space_group_name_H-M   'P 1'
#
loop_
_entity.id
_entity.type
_entity.pdbx_description
1 polymer ?
#
loop_
_entity_poly.entity_id
_entity_poly.type
_entity_poly.pdbx_seq_one_letter_code
_entity_poly.pdbx_strand_id
1 'polypeptide(L)'
;MSSFYLLLRRIKKTVEIEHRHQAEGVDLFAPERTDDLRDLEVAWEDLTETVFDVILQLPVVPEDRDLRRVAFLMKSVFEIEEPCDRAHFVAEARRHRDLFDCAVPGMQGEITTRLIGRFFQVFDQMAELKQFGGTPVKAPPSDCIGMNPA
;
A
#
# COMPACT_ATOMS: atom_id res chain seq x y z
N MET A 1 2.74 18.91 1.16
CA MET A 1 3.87 17.95 1.05
C MET A 1 4.07 17.08 2.30
N SER A 2 4.09 17.60 3.54
CA SER A 2 4.25 16.78 4.77
C SER A 2 3.25 15.63 4.87
N SER A 3 1.99 15.87 4.51
CA SER A 3 0.93 14.85 4.45
C SER A 3 1.23 13.73 3.46
N PHE A 4 1.89 14.03 2.33
CA PHE A 4 2.27 13.00 1.34
C PHE A 4 3.43 12.13 1.82
N TYR A 5 4.42 12.71 2.52
CA TYR A 5 5.45 11.92 3.19
C TYR A 5 4.85 10.98 4.24
N LEU A 6 3.86 11.47 5.00
CA LEU A 6 3.13 10.64 5.94
C LEU A 6 2.39 9.50 5.21
N LEU A 7 1.70 9.80 4.10
CA LEU A 7 1.03 8.80 3.27
C LEU A 7 2.00 7.69 2.84
N LEU A 8 3.16 8.03 2.28
CA LEU A 8 4.16 7.03 1.88
C LEU A 8 4.59 6.14 3.05
N ARG A 9 4.81 6.73 4.23
CA ARG A 9 5.19 6.00 5.43
C ARG A 9 4.06 5.07 5.89
N ARG A 10 2.81 5.52 5.82
CA ARG A 10 1.62 4.71 6.18
C ARG A 10 1.43 3.54 5.21
N ILE A 11 1.49 3.77 3.89
CA ILE A 11 1.38 2.70 2.89
C ILE A 11 2.43 1.63 3.17
N LYS A 12 3.70 2.04 3.35
CA LYS A 12 4.79 1.10 3.61
C LYS A 12 4.55 0.29 4.88
N LYS A 13 4.15 0.94 5.97
CA LYS A 13 3.85 0.25 7.25
C LYS A 13 2.70 -0.75 7.09
N THR A 14 1.61 -0.37 6.41
CA THR A 14 0.46 -1.26 6.19
C THR A 14 0.85 -2.46 5.34
N VAL A 15 1.63 -2.27 4.27
CA VAL A 15 2.15 -3.36 3.43
C VAL A 15 3.05 -4.31 4.22
N GLU A 16 3.94 -3.80 5.07
CA GLU A 16 4.80 -4.62 5.94
C GLU A 16 3.98 -5.46 6.94
N ILE A 17 2.96 -4.87 7.56
CA ILE A 17 2.04 -5.55 8.49
C ILE A 17 1.29 -6.67 7.74
N GLU A 18 0.69 -6.35 6.60
CA GLU A 18 -0.02 -7.31 5.74
C GLU A 18 0.85 -8.49 5.31
N HIS A 19 2.08 -8.25 4.85
CA HIS A 19 3.00 -9.33 4.49
C HIS A 19 3.29 -10.25 5.67
N ARG A 20 3.50 -9.70 6.87
CA ARG A 20 3.72 -10.48 8.09
C ARG A 20 2.51 -11.38 8.39
N HIS A 21 1.29 -10.83 8.37
CA HIS A 21 0.08 -11.64 8.60
C HIS A 21 -0.12 -12.71 7.52
N GLN A 22 0.16 -12.41 6.25
CA GLN A 22 0.03 -13.39 5.17
C GLN A 22 1.07 -14.50 5.24
N ALA A 23 2.30 -14.20 5.66
CA ALA A 23 3.38 -15.17 5.83
C ALA A 23 3.15 -16.11 7.02
N GLU A 24 2.55 -15.62 8.10
CA GLU A 24 2.23 -16.40 9.30
C GLU A 24 1.04 -17.35 9.11
N GLY A 25 0.37 -17.31 7.95
CA GLY A 25 -0.78 -18.16 7.65
C GLY A 25 -1.93 -17.93 8.62
N VAL A 26 -2.09 -16.70 9.10
CA VAL A 26 -3.06 -16.33 10.16
C VAL A 26 -4.45 -16.78 9.75
N ASP A 27 -5.02 -17.69 10.54
CA ASP A 27 -6.44 -18.00 10.50
C ASP A 27 -7.18 -16.85 11.22
N LEU A 28 -7.90 -16.05 10.44
CA LEU A 28 -8.65 -14.87 10.90
C LEU A 28 -9.75 -15.22 11.93
N PHE A 29 -10.07 -16.52 12.09
CA PHE A 29 -11.09 -17.01 13.01
C PHE A 29 -10.52 -17.66 14.28
N ALA A 30 -9.19 -17.70 14.44
CA ALA A 30 -8.56 -18.23 15.64
C ALA A 30 -8.65 -17.22 16.81
N PRO A 31 -9.31 -17.57 17.93
CA PRO A 31 -9.58 -16.64 19.04
C PRO A 31 -8.34 -16.20 19.83
N GLU A 32 -7.18 -16.83 19.60
CA GLU A 32 -5.93 -16.55 20.31
C GLU A 32 -5.12 -15.39 19.70
N ARG A 33 -5.61 -14.73 18.64
CA ARG A 33 -4.87 -13.69 17.88
C ARG A 33 -5.66 -12.39 17.65
N THR A 34 -6.53 -11.99 18.59
CA THR A 34 -7.31 -10.74 18.52
C THR A 34 -6.46 -9.47 18.44
N ASP A 35 -5.27 -9.46 19.04
CA ASP A 35 -4.37 -8.30 19.01
C ASP A 35 -3.73 -8.10 17.63
N ASP A 36 -3.47 -9.19 16.90
CA ASP A 36 -2.88 -9.16 15.54
C ASP A 36 -3.85 -8.56 14.51
N LEU A 37 -5.15 -8.86 14.64
CA LEU A 37 -6.19 -8.26 13.79
C LEU A 37 -6.33 -6.76 14.04
N ARG A 38 -6.19 -6.34 15.31
CA ARG A 38 -6.28 -4.94 15.70
C ARG A 38 -5.16 -4.08 15.11
N ASP A 39 -3.93 -4.59 15.11
CA ASP A 39 -2.79 -3.90 14.49
C ASP A 39 -3.01 -3.66 13.00
N LEU A 40 -3.61 -4.64 12.31
CA LEU A 40 -3.95 -4.55 10.91
C LEU A 40 -5.05 -3.53 10.66
N GLU A 41 -6.14 -3.58 11.41
CA GLU A 41 -7.25 -2.62 11.34
C GLU A 41 -6.76 -1.18 11.56
N VAL A 42 -5.98 -0.94 12.62
CA VAL A 42 -5.42 0.38 12.91
C VAL A 42 -4.53 0.88 11.77
N ALA A 43 -3.73 0.00 11.17
CA ALA A 43 -2.88 0.38 10.04
C ALA A 43 -3.69 0.75 8.79
N TRP A 44 -4.83 0.10 8.56
CA TRP A 44 -5.75 0.41 7.46
C TRP A 44 -6.52 1.71 7.69
N GLU A 45 -7.01 1.94 8.92
CA GLU A 45 -7.66 3.19 9.31
C GLU A 45 -6.71 4.38 9.16
N ASP A 46 -5.51 4.29 9.75
CA ASP A 46 -4.47 5.32 9.66
C ASP A 46 -4.12 5.66 8.20
N LEU A 47 -4.01 4.64 7.34
CA LEU A 47 -3.71 4.82 5.93
C LEU A 47 -4.85 5.52 5.20
N THR A 48 -6.08 5.08 5.45
CA THR A 48 -7.29 5.65 4.83
C THR A 48 -7.46 7.12 5.21
N GLU A 49 -7.36 7.44 6.50
CA GLU A 49 -7.43 8.83 7.00
C GLU A 49 -6.35 9.70 6.34
N THR A 50 -5.12 9.21 6.26
CA THR A 50 -4.01 9.96 5.65
C THR A 50 -4.24 10.24 4.16
N VAL A 51 -4.89 9.33 3.42
CA VAL A 51 -5.28 9.58 2.02
C VAL A 51 -6.23 10.76 1.93
N PHE A 52 -7.25 10.82 2.79
CA PHE A 52 -8.18 11.95 2.83
C PHE A 52 -7.49 13.25 3.25
N ASP A 53 -6.58 13.20 4.21
CA ASP A 53 -5.77 14.36 4.61
C ASP A 53 -4.96 14.93 3.45
N VAL A 54 -4.35 14.08 2.63
CA VAL A 54 -3.64 14.55 1.43
C VAL A 54 -4.60 15.22 0.45
N ILE A 55 -5.80 14.66 0.23
CA ILE A 55 -6.79 15.23 -0.69
C ILE A 55 -7.29 16.59 -0.20
N LEU A 56 -7.52 16.74 1.11
CA LEU A 56 -8.11 17.94 1.72
C LEU A 56 -7.07 19.04 2.00
N GLN A 57 -5.86 18.67 2.40
CA GLN A 57 -4.87 19.61 2.92
C GLN A 57 -3.79 19.98 1.89
N LEU A 58 -3.62 19.23 0.81
CA LEU A 58 -2.61 19.56 -0.20
C LEU A 58 -3.06 20.77 -1.02
N PRO A 59 -2.26 21.86 -1.10
CA PRO A 59 -2.62 23.06 -1.84
C PRO A 59 -2.98 22.77 -3.30
N VAL A 60 -3.94 23.52 -3.85
CA VAL A 60 -4.30 23.44 -5.27
C VAL A 60 -3.35 24.30 -6.08
N VAL A 61 -2.11 23.83 -6.22
CA VAL A 61 -1.07 24.45 -7.07
C VAL A 61 -0.65 23.48 -8.18
N PRO A 62 -0.21 23.99 -9.35
CA PRO A 62 0.15 23.13 -10.49
C PRO A 62 1.20 22.05 -10.15
N GLU A 63 2.16 22.37 -9.28
CA GLU A 63 3.30 21.52 -8.90
C GLU A 63 2.89 20.28 -8.10
N ASP A 64 1.79 20.38 -7.35
CA ASP A 64 1.27 19.32 -6.46
C ASP A 64 0.16 18.49 -7.12
N ARG A 65 -0.23 18.82 -8.36
CA ARG A 65 -1.35 18.19 -9.07
C ARG A 65 -1.22 16.67 -9.12
N ASP A 66 -0.03 16.15 -9.37
CA ASP A 66 0.19 14.72 -9.54
C ASP A 66 0.21 13.97 -8.20
N LEU A 67 0.68 14.62 -7.13
CA LEU A 67 0.52 14.08 -5.77
C LEU A 67 -0.96 13.93 -5.39
N ARG A 68 -1.81 14.89 -5.81
CA ARG A 68 -3.27 14.77 -5.63
C ARG A 68 -3.85 13.62 -6.45
N ARG A 69 -3.43 13.46 -7.71
CA ARG A 69 -3.86 12.33 -8.55
C ARG A 69 -3.51 10.99 -7.92
N VAL A 70 -2.31 10.86 -7.35
CA VAL A 70 -1.89 9.66 -6.61
C VAL A 70 -2.77 9.43 -5.38
N ALA A 71 -3.10 10.46 -4.61
CA ALA A 71 -4.00 10.33 -3.47
C ALA A 71 -5.42 9.91 -3.92
N PHE A 72 -5.92 10.45 -5.03
CA PHE A 72 -7.19 10.00 -5.62
C PHE A 72 -7.15 8.56 -6.12
N LEU A 73 -6.03 8.13 -6.72
CA LEU A 73 -5.83 6.72 -7.09
C LEU A 73 -5.97 5.82 -5.86
N MET A 74 -5.29 6.15 -4.75
CA MET A 74 -5.38 5.37 -3.51
C MET A 74 -6.80 5.35 -2.94
N LYS A 75 -7.49 6.50 -2.94
CA LYS A 75 -8.90 6.56 -2.54
C LYS A 75 -9.75 5.61 -3.40
N SER A 76 -9.60 5.65 -4.72
CA SER A 76 -10.34 4.76 -5.62
C SER A 76 -10.03 3.29 -5.36
N VAL A 77 -8.78 2.92 -5.05
CA VAL A 77 -8.43 1.56 -4.67
C VAL A 77 -9.18 1.11 -3.41
N PHE A 78 -9.33 1.99 -2.41
CA PHE A 78 -10.00 1.67 -1.14
C PHE A 78 -11.52 1.63 -1.24
N GLU A 79 -12.11 2.37 -2.19
CA GLU A 79 -13.55 2.38 -2.42
C GLU A 79 -14.05 1.15 -3.20
N ILE A 80 -13.15 0.37 -3.81
CA ILE A 80 -13.53 -0.88 -4.47
C ILE A 80 -13.66 -2.00 -3.42
N GLU A 81 -14.90 -2.38 -3.16
CA GLU A 81 -15.25 -3.44 -2.21
C GLU A 81 -14.87 -4.84 -2.74
N GLU A 82 -15.13 -5.10 -4.02
CA GLU A 82 -14.90 -6.39 -4.65
C GLU A 82 -13.40 -6.65 -4.88
N PRO A 83 -12.80 -7.70 -4.27
CA PRO A 83 -11.36 -7.94 -4.36
C PRO A 83 -10.85 -8.17 -5.80
N CYS A 84 -11.65 -8.82 -6.66
CA CYS A 84 -11.23 -9.10 -8.02
C CYS A 84 -11.17 -7.82 -8.88
N ASP A 85 -12.15 -6.94 -8.73
CA ASP A 85 -12.16 -5.62 -9.38
C ASP A 85 -11.03 -4.74 -8.87
N ARG A 86 -10.77 -4.77 -7.56
CA ARG A 86 -9.68 -4.00 -6.94
C ARG A 86 -8.31 -4.45 -7.45
N ALA A 87 -8.10 -5.76 -7.54
CA ALA A 87 -6.89 -6.34 -8.11
C ALA A 87 -6.70 -5.93 -9.58
N HIS A 88 -7.78 -6.01 -10.38
CA HIS A 88 -7.76 -5.58 -11.77
C HIS A 88 -7.42 -4.09 -11.89
N PHE A 89 -8.06 -3.24 -11.10
CA PHE A 89 -7.82 -1.79 -11.10
C PHE A 89 -6.37 -1.45 -10.72
N VAL A 90 -5.82 -2.10 -9.68
CA VAL A 90 -4.41 -1.92 -9.29
C VAL A 90 -3.47 -2.37 -10.41
N ALA A 91 -3.77 -3.49 -11.09
CA ALA A 91 -2.98 -3.95 -12.23
C ALA A 91 -3.00 -2.95 -13.40
N GLU A 92 -4.15 -2.38 -13.74
CA GLU A 92 -4.24 -1.35 -14.78
C GLU A 92 -3.53 -0.05 -14.37
N ALA A 93 -3.69 0.40 -13.12
CA ALA A 93 -3.00 1.57 -12.60
C ALA A 93 -1.47 1.44 -12.69
N ARG A 94 -0.94 0.22 -12.47
CA ARG A 94 0.50 -0.08 -12.62
C ARG A 94 0.97 -0.03 -14.07
N ARG A 95 0.11 -0.30 -15.06
CA ARG A 95 0.46 -0.19 -16.48
C ARG A 95 0.48 1.26 -16.95
N HIS A 96 -0.34 2.09 -16.32
CA HIS A 96 -0.53 3.50 -16.67
C HIS A 96 0.19 4.48 -15.74
N ARG A 97 1.37 4.12 -15.24
CA ARG A 97 2.16 5.00 -14.34
C ARG A 97 2.60 6.29 -15.00
N ASP A 98 2.78 6.26 -16.31
CA ASP A 98 3.12 7.42 -17.15
C ASP A 98 2.08 8.55 -17.02
N LEU A 99 0.83 8.23 -16.66
CA LEU A 99 -0.21 9.24 -16.40
C LEU A 99 0.09 10.13 -15.19
N PHE A 100 1.04 9.73 -14.33
CA PHE A 100 1.43 10.43 -13.13
C PHE A 100 2.85 11.02 -13.23
N ASP A 101 3.53 10.87 -14.38
CA ASP A 101 4.86 11.42 -14.56
C ASP A 101 4.79 12.94 -14.72
N CYS A 102 5.49 13.65 -13.82
CA CYS A 102 5.52 15.10 -13.79
C CYS A 102 6.84 15.61 -14.40
N ALA A 103 6.73 16.54 -15.34
CA ALA A 103 7.84 17.28 -15.94
C ALA A 103 7.78 18.77 -15.59
N VAL A 104 7.41 19.11 -14.35
CA VAL A 104 7.48 20.50 -13.90
C VAL A 104 8.95 20.87 -13.66
N PRO A 105 9.49 21.89 -14.34
CA PRO A 105 10.88 22.30 -14.14
C PRO A 105 11.08 22.95 -12.76
N GLY A 106 12.23 22.70 -12.16
CA GLY A 106 12.64 23.30 -10.89
C GLY A 106 12.58 22.35 -9.70
N MET A 107 13.05 22.84 -8.54
CA MET A 107 13.29 22.02 -7.35
C MET A 107 12.03 21.31 -6.83
N GLN A 108 10.86 21.96 -6.89
CA GLN A 108 9.60 21.37 -6.46
C GLN A 108 9.17 20.20 -7.36
N GLY A 109 9.28 20.37 -8.68
CA GLY A 109 8.99 19.30 -9.63
C GLY A 109 9.90 18.09 -9.43
N GLU A 110 11.20 18.30 -9.21
CA GLU A 110 12.13 17.20 -8.89
C GLU A 110 11.74 16.45 -7.61
N ILE A 111 11.27 17.16 -6.58
CA ILE A 111 10.79 16.54 -5.33
C ILE A 111 9.52 15.73 -5.61
N THR A 112 8.55 16.28 -6.32
CA THR A 112 7.32 15.59 -6.72
C THR A 112 7.61 14.31 -7.50
N THR A 113 8.48 14.37 -8.52
CA THR A 113 8.89 13.19 -9.30
C THR A 113 9.51 12.11 -8.42
N ARG A 114 10.39 12.48 -7.47
CA ARG A 114 10.96 11.51 -6.52
C ARG A 114 9.90 10.89 -5.62
N LEU A 115 8.94 11.68 -5.12
CA LEU A 115 7.86 11.20 -4.27
C LEU A 115 6.93 10.24 -5.01
N ILE A 116 6.58 10.53 -6.26
CA ILE A 116 5.76 9.66 -7.11
C ILE A 116 6.53 8.35 -7.43
N GLY A 117 7.81 8.44 -7.74
CA GLY A 117 8.65 7.25 -7.91
C GLY A 117 8.68 6.38 -6.66
N ARG A 118 8.80 6.98 -5.47
CA ARG A 118 8.72 6.25 -4.18
C ARG A 118 7.34 5.68 -3.92
N PHE A 119 6.28 6.41 -4.25
CA PHE A 119 4.91 5.90 -4.18
C PHE A 119 4.78 4.60 -4.99
N PHE A 120 5.16 4.61 -6.27
CA PHE A 120 5.00 3.44 -7.11
C PHE A 120 5.86 2.24 -6.68
N GLN A 121 7.03 2.47 -6.06
CA GLN A 121 7.82 1.39 -5.45
C GLN A 121 7.07 0.67 -4.33
N VAL A 122 6.35 1.41 -3.48
CA VAL A 122 5.56 0.81 -2.39
C VAL A 122 4.22 0.28 -2.90
N PHE A 123 3.61 0.96 -3.88
CA PHE A 123 2.38 0.52 -4.54
C PHE A 123 2.57 -0.82 -5.25
N ASP A 124 3.77 -1.08 -5.80
CA ASP A 124 4.14 -2.37 -6.35
C ASP A 124 4.11 -3.49 -5.30
N GLN A 125 4.65 -3.23 -4.11
CA GLN A 125 4.63 -4.19 -3.01
C GLN A 125 3.19 -4.42 -2.53
N MET A 126 2.37 -3.37 -2.47
CA MET A 126 0.94 -3.50 -2.16
C MET A 126 0.23 -4.40 -3.17
N ALA A 127 0.54 -4.30 -4.46
CA ALA A 127 -0.04 -5.15 -5.50
C ALA A 127 0.35 -6.65 -5.38
N GLU A 128 1.39 -6.97 -4.60
CA GLU A 128 1.80 -8.35 -4.31
C GLU A 128 1.04 -8.98 -3.15
N LEU A 129 0.21 -8.21 -2.43
CA LEU A 129 -0.65 -8.75 -1.37
C LEU A 129 -1.84 -9.50 -1.98
N LYS A 130 -2.31 -10.56 -1.29
CA LYS A 130 -3.43 -11.41 -1.73
C LYS A 130 -4.68 -10.62 -2.13
N GLN A 131 -5.04 -9.61 -1.33
CA GLN A 131 -6.24 -8.78 -1.54
C GLN A 131 -6.18 -7.82 -2.74
N PHE A 132 -5.01 -7.73 -3.40
CA PHE A 132 -4.77 -6.98 -4.62
C PHE A 132 -4.38 -7.89 -5.80
N GLY A 133 -4.64 -9.21 -5.69
CA GLY A 133 -4.37 -10.19 -6.74
C GLY A 133 -2.96 -10.79 -6.70
N GLY A 134 -2.19 -10.48 -5.65
CA GLY A 134 -0.88 -11.05 -5.42
C GLY A 134 -0.91 -12.55 -5.08
N THR A 135 0.18 -13.25 -5.43
CA THR A 135 0.32 -14.66 -5.07
C THR A 135 0.71 -14.78 -3.60
N PRO A 136 0.16 -15.72 -2.83
CA PRO A 136 0.59 -15.95 -1.45
C PRO A 136 2.11 -16.10 -1.37
N VAL A 137 2.77 -15.34 -0.49
CA VAL A 137 4.13 -15.66 -0.08
C VAL A 137 4.08 -17.06 0.52
N LYS A 138 4.65 -18.06 -0.18
CA LYS A 138 4.77 -19.41 0.37
C LYS A 138 5.62 -19.29 1.63
N ALA A 139 5.04 -19.61 2.79
CA ALA A 139 5.82 -19.86 3.98
C ALA A 139 6.92 -20.88 3.63
N PRO A 140 8.16 -20.70 4.11
CA PRO A 140 9.20 -21.71 3.90
C PRO A 140 8.68 -23.07 4.38
N PRO A 141 8.96 -24.17 3.67
CA PRO A 141 8.52 -25.50 4.08
C PRO A 141 9.00 -25.75 5.52
N SER A 142 8.07 -26.12 6.40
CA SER A 142 8.31 -26.47 7.81
C SER A 142 9.08 -27.80 7.96
N ASP A 143 10.00 -28.10 7.05
CA ASP A 143 10.87 -29.26 7.11
C ASP A 143 12.18 -28.85 7.77
N CYS A 144 12.20 -28.82 9.11
CA CYS A 144 13.39 -29.03 9.95
C CYS A 144 13.05 -28.93 11.45
N ILE A 145 11.98 -29.56 11.94
CA ILE A 145 11.99 -30.05 13.33
C ILE A 145 12.52 -31.47 13.24
N GLY A 146 13.82 -31.59 13.45
CA GLY A 146 14.55 -32.84 13.41
C GLY A 146 13.85 -33.91 14.25
N MET A 147 13.53 -35.02 13.58
CA MET A 147 13.45 -36.31 14.25
C MET A 147 14.75 -36.47 15.04
N ASN A 148 14.63 -36.47 16.36
CA ASN A 148 15.70 -36.96 17.24
C ASN A 148 15.36 -38.43 17.53
N PRO A 149 16.05 -39.41 16.91
CA PRO A 149 16.13 -40.74 17.48
C PRO A 149 17.40 -40.82 18.33
N ALA A 150 17.23 -40.86 19.66
CA ALA A 150 18.14 -41.51 20.58
C ALA A 150 17.41 -41.77 21.89
#